data_AF-A0A1H6RDF1-F1
#
_entry.id   AF-A0A1H6RDF1-F1
#
_cell.length_a   1.000
_cell.length_b   1.000
_cell.length_c   1.000
_cell.angle_alpha   90.00
_cell.angle_beta   90.00
_cell.angle_gamma   90.00
#
_symmetry.space_group_name_H-M   'P 1'
#
loop_
_entity.id
_entity.type
_entity.pdbx_description
1 polymer ?
#
loop_
_entity_poly.entity_id
_entity_poly.type
_entity_poly.pdbx_seq_one_letter_code
_entity_poly.pdbx_strand_id
1 'polypeptide(L)'
;MRTEEEKKRDQLRSKRKEARMKILKRRRRLLVGAILAVIAAIVVLILALRGTFYKKADTTTLTLKSDGSVVFEEVTKLTEDYYDTSEMKSFVKTAIKEFNEENGSGSVKLKYFSTSGDTVYCRTSYTSVDVYEKFTSYYAYAGTVSDAMDAEGLDFNDSFVSVSSGKKGDTAKVSTVTETGDNDVLVVEENCTVVVPGNILYVTDEGTEVTAEDTVTISASDTDQDAVVKTYIVYK
;
A
#
# COMPACT_ATOMS: atom_id res chain seq x y z
N MET A 1 30.73 -42.97 -67.94
CA MET A 1 31.74 -42.73 -66.89
C MET A 1 31.78 -41.22 -66.64
N ARG A 2 31.40 -40.73 -65.44
CA ARG A 2 31.53 -39.28 -65.13
C ARG A 2 33.01 -38.89 -65.11
N THR A 3 33.35 -37.77 -65.73
CA THR A 3 34.74 -37.28 -65.79
C THR A 3 35.22 -36.89 -64.38
N GLU A 4 36.52 -37.04 -64.11
CA GLU A 4 37.09 -36.68 -62.80
C GLU A 4 36.79 -35.23 -62.39
N GLU A 5 36.73 -34.32 -63.37
CA GLU A 5 36.43 -32.91 -63.14
C GLU A 5 35.01 -32.70 -62.62
N GLU A 6 34.02 -33.45 -63.10
CA GLU A 6 32.64 -33.41 -62.61
C GLU A 6 32.56 -33.88 -61.17
N LYS A 7 33.26 -34.97 -60.82
CA LYS A 7 33.31 -35.47 -59.43
C LYS A 7 33.96 -34.46 -58.49
N LYS A 8 35.06 -33.82 -58.89
CA LYS A 8 35.72 -32.76 -58.12
C LYS A 8 34.82 -31.53 -57.93
N ARG A 9 34.08 -31.12 -58.97
CA ARG A 9 33.11 -30.02 -58.90
C ARG A 9 31.94 -30.32 -57.97
N ASP A 10 31.39 -31.53 -58.01
CA ASP A 10 30.29 -31.95 -57.13
C ASP A 10 30.74 -32.06 -55.67
N GLN A 11 31.93 -32.61 -55.41
CA GLN A 11 32.53 -32.63 -54.08
C GLN A 11 32.76 -31.21 -53.54
N LEU A 12 33.26 -30.29 -54.38
CA LEU A 12 33.45 -28.88 -54.00
C LEU A 12 32.12 -28.18 -53.70
N ARG A 13 31.07 -28.45 -54.50
CA ARG A 13 29.71 -27.94 -54.27
C ARG A 13 29.11 -28.50 -52.98
N SER A 14 29.31 -29.78 -52.68
CA SER A 14 28.86 -30.42 -51.44
C SER A 14 29.55 -29.81 -50.22
N LYS A 15 30.89 -29.71 -50.23
CA LYS A 15 31.67 -29.06 -49.15
C LYS A 15 31.25 -27.61 -48.92
N ARG A 16 30.99 -26.84 -49.99
CA ARG A 16 30.48 -25.45 -49.91
C ARG A 16 29.07 -25.38 -49.31
N LYS A 17 28.18 -26.33 -49.65
CA LYS A 17 26.84 -26.44 -49.05
C LYS A 17 26.93 -26.81 -47.57
N GLU A 18 27.76 -27.78 -47.19
CA GLU A 18 27.98 -28.16 -45.79
C GLU A 18 28.56 -27.01 -44.97
N ALA A 19 29.55 -26.29 -45.50
CA ALA A 19 30.12 -25.12 -44.84
C ALA A 19 29.07 -24.01 -44.65
N ARG A 20 28.27 -23.70 -45.69
CA ARG A 20 27.15 -22.74 -45.59
C ARG A 20 26.10 -23.20 -44.57
N MET A 21 25.74 -24.48 -44.54
CA MET A 21 24.79 -25.03 -43.59
C MET A 21 25.32 -24.99 -42.15
N LYS A 22 26.62 -25.24 -41.93
CA LYS A 22 27.26 -25.08 -40.62
C LYS A 22 27.25 -23.63 -40.15
N ILE A 23 27.54 -22.68 -41.04
CA ILE A 23 27.48 -21.23 -40.76
C ILE A 23 26.05 -20.79 -40.44
N LEU A 24 25.06 -21.22 -41.25
CA LEU A 24 23.65 -20.90 -41.03
C LEU A 24 23.12 -21.49 -39.72
N LYS A 25 23.46 -22.74 -39.39
CA LYS A 25 23.10 -23.36 -38.10
C LYS A 25 23.73 -22.61 -36.92
N ARG A 26 24.99 -22.18 -37.02
CA ARG A 26 25.66 -21.38 -35.98
C ARG A 26 24.99 -20.00 -35.82
N ARG A 27 24.71 -19.30 -36.92
CA ARG A 27 23.99 -18.01 -36.92
C ARG A 27 22.57 -18.14 -36.36
N ARG A 28 21.83 -19.19 -36.72
CA ARG A 28 20.49 -19.48 -36.19
C ARG A 28 20.52 -19.80 -34.70
N ARG A 29 21.50 -20.58 -34.23
CA ARG A 29 21.70 -20.84 -32.78
C ARG A 29 22.03 -19.56 -32.02
N LEU A 30 22.87 -18.69 -32.57
CA LEU A 30 23.19 -17.39 -31.97
C LEU A 30 21.96 -16.46 -31.92
N LEU A 31 21.17 -16.38 -33.01
CA LEU A 31 19.93 -15.61 -33.06
C LEU A 31 18.89 -16.11 -32.05
N VAL A 32 18.66 -17.43 -32.00
CA VAL A 32 17.72 -18.04 -31.03
C VAL A 32 18.19 -17.80 -29.60
N GLY A 33 19.49 -17.95 -29.32
CA GLY A 33 20.06 -17.65 -28.01
C GLY A 33 19.89 -16.18 -27.61
N ALA A 34 20.12 -15.24 -28.53
CA ALA A 34 19.90 -13.81 -28.30
C ALA A 34 18.42 -13.47 -28.03
N ILE A 35 17.49 -14.07 -28.80
CA ILE A 35 16.04 -13.89 -28.59
C ILE A 35 15.63 -14.42 -27.21
N LEU A 36 16.11 -15.60 -26.81
CA LEU A 36 15.80 -16.16 -25.48
C LEU A 36 16.37 -15.31 -24.34
N ALA A 37 17.58 -14.73 -24.52
CA ALA A 37 18.16 -13.82 -23.53
C ALA A 37 17.37 -12.51 -23.40
N VAL A 38 16.87 -11.95 -24.50
CA VAL A 38 16.01 -10.75 -24.51
C VAL A 38 14.67 -11.04 -23.83
N ILE A 39 14.05 -12.19 -24.12
CA ILE A 39 12.78 -12.60 -23.46
C ILE A 39 13.00 -12.77 -21.95
N ALA A 40 14.10 -13.42 -21.53
CA ALA A 40 14.42 -13.56 -20.11
C ALA A 40 14.65 -12.21 -19.44
N ALA A 41 15.36 -11.28 -20.08
CA ALA A 41 15.56 -9.92 -19.58
C ALA A 41 14.23 -9.14 -19.47
N ILE A 42 13.34 -9.26 -20.45
CA ILE A 42 12.00 -8.65 -20.41
C ILE A 42 11.15 -9.27 -19.29
N VAL A 43 11.20 -10.58 -19.08
CA VAL A 43 10.48 -11.23 -17.97
C VAL A 43 11.03 -10.78 -16.62
N VAL A 44 12.36 -10.67 -16.46
CA VAL A 44 12.97 -10.09 -15.25
C VAL A 44 12.56 -8.63 -15.06
N LEU A 45 12.51 -7.84 -16.14
CA LEU A 45 12.03 -6.45 -16.09
C LEU A 45 10.55 -6.38 -15.69
N ILE A 46 9.69 -7.22 -16.27
CA ILE A 46 8.26 -7.29 -15.93
C ILE A 46 8.06 -7.77 -14.49
N LEU A 47 8.84 -8.75 -14.01
CA LEU A 47 8.81 -9.21 -12.62
C LEU A 47 9.33 -8.14 -11.65
N ALA A 48 10.35 -7.36 -12.03
CA ALA A 48 10.81 -6.19 -11.28
C ALA A 48 9.79 -5.03 -11.33
N LEU A 49 9.01 -4.92 -12.40
CA LEU A 49 7.96 -3.90 -12.60
C LEU A 49 6.61 -4.27 -11.95
N ARG A 50 6.42 -5.51 -11.48
CA ARG A 50 5.23 -5.89 -10.71
C ARG A 50 5.13 -5.20 -9.34
N GLY A 51 6.11 -4.36 -8.97
CA GLY A 51 6.15 -3.62 -7.71
C GLY A 51 6.13 -2.08 -7.83
N THR A 52 5.93 -1.48 -9.00
CA THR A 52 6.36 -0.08 -9.23
C THR A 52 5.35 0.88 -9.88
N PHE A 53 4.05 0.66 -9.69
CA PHE A 53 3.08 1.75 -9.84
C PHE A 53 2.04 1.70 -8.71
N TYR A 54 2.51 1.78 -7.47
CA TYR A 54 1.63 2.25 -6.40
C TYR A 54 1.42 3.73 -6.64
N LYS A 55 0.17 4.14 -6.91
CA LYS A 55 -0.19 5.56 -6.85
C LYS A 55 0.13 6.00 -5.43
N LYS A 56 1.04 6.96 -5.28
CA LYS A 56 1.36 7.55 -3.98
C LYS A 56 0.10 8.23 -3.45
N ALA A 57 -0.18 8.07 -2.17
CA ALA A 57 -1.18 8.90 -1.51
C ALA A 57 -0.73 10.37 -1.55
N ASP A 58 -1.68 11.29 -1.68
CA ASP A 58 -1.42 12.73 -1.68
C ASP A 58 -1.27 13.26 -0.24
N THR A 59 -1.85 12.56 0.74
CA THR A 59 -1.85 12.87 2.18
C THR A 59 -1.61 11.60 3.00
N THR A 60 -1.21 11.75 4.27
CA THR A 60 -1.13 10.61 5.19
C THR A 60 -2.50 9.93 5.31
N THR A 61 -2.55 8.64 5.02
CA THR A 61 -3.80 7.89 4.88
C THR A 61 -3.75 6.54 5.61
N LEU A 62 -4.73 6.29 6.47
CA LEU A 62 -5.04 5.00 7.08
C LEU A 62 -6.19 4.34 6.32
N THR A 63 -5.97 3.14 5.79
CA THR A 63 -7.01 2.35 5.12
C THR A 63 -7.24 1.06 5.90
N LEU A 64 -8.44 0.94 6.47
CA LEU A 64 -8.93 -0.31 7.03
C LEU A 64 -9.55 -1.15 5.91
N LYS A 65 -9.19 -2.42 5.84
CA LYS A 65 -9.76 -3.37 4.88
C LYS A 65 -10.83 -4.23 5.53
N SER A 66 -11.68 -4.81 4.68
CA SER A 66 -12.77 -5.70 5.11
C SER A 66 -12.30 -6.98 5.81
N ASP A 67 -11.02 -7.34 5.69
CA ASP A 67 -10.40 -8.47 6.41
C ASP A 67 -9.79 -8.06 7.77
N GLY A 68 -9.99 -6.82 8.19
CA GLY A 68 -9.44 -6.24 9.42
C GLY A 68 -7.97 -5.78 9.30
N SER A 69 -7.30 -6.03 8.16
CA SER A 69 -5.93 -5.58 7.95
C SER A 69 -5.87 -4.08 7.65
N VAL A 70 -4.77 -3.43 8.04
CA VAL A 70 -4.56 -1.99 7.85
C VAL A 70 -3.46 -1.76 6.84
N VAL A 71 -3.64 -0.75 5.99
CA VAL A 71 -2.58 -0.15 5.18
C VAL A 71 -2.43 1.30 5.61
N PHE A 72 -1.21 1.70 5.93
CA PHE A 72 -0.90 3.07 6.29
C PHE A 72 0.08 3.64 5.26
N GLU A 73 -0.27 4.78 4.69
CA GLU A 73 0.52 5.53 3.71
C GLU A 73 0.89 6.87 4.32
N GLU A 74 2.10 6.97 4.88
CA GLU A 74 2.62 8.19 5.49
C GLU A 74 3.28 9.09 4.43
N VAL A 75 2.89 10.36 4.42
CA VAL A 75 3.41 11.39 3.52
C VAL A 75 4.01 12.52 4.34
N THR A 76 5.33 12.53 4.43
CA THR A 76 6.06 13.44 5.33
C THR A 76 6.92 14.40 4.52
N LYS A 77 6.71 15.70 4.70
CA LYS A 77 7.58 16.74 4.13
C LYS A 77 8.76 16.97 5.07
N LEU A 78 9.96 16.76 4.56
CA LEU A 78 11.20 17.09 5.25
C LEU A 78 11.34 18.61 5.28
N THR A 79 11.38 19.19 6.47
CA THR A 79 11.61 20.63 6.66
C THR A 79 13.08 20.99 6.65
N GLU A 80 13.95 20.00 6.83
CA GLU A 80 15.39 20.14 6.97
C GLU A 80 16.10 19.15 6.04
N ASP A 81 17.21 19.56 5.44
CA ASP A 81 17.95 18.79 4.44
C ASP A 81 18.92 17.77 5.05
N TYR A 82 19.11 17.77 6.38
CA TYR A 82 20.00 16.84 7.07
C TYR A 82 19.43 15.42 7.21
N TYR A 83 18.16 15.17 6.85
CA TYR A 83 17.56 13.84 6.94
C TYR A 83 18.08 12.93 5.81
N ASP A 84 18.94 11.98 6.16
CA ASP A 84 19.38 10.94 5.22
C ASP A 84 18.26 9.92 4.99
N THR A 85 17.65 10.00 3.81
CA THR A 85 16.56 9.11 3.38
C THR A 85 16.91 7.63 3.39
N SER A 86 18.19 7.27 3.21
CA SER A 86 18.67 5.91 3.27
C SER A 86 18.76 5.40 4.71
N GLU A 87 19.18 6.25 5.64
CA GLU A 87 19.16 5.98 7.08
C GLU A 87 17.73 5.84 7.59
N MET A 88 16.81 6.73 7.20
CA MET A 88 15.38 6.62 7.52
C MET A 88 14.79 5.29 7.06
N LYS A 89 15.05 4.90 5.81
CA LYS A 89 14.59 3.61 5.27
C LYS A 89 15.17 2.43 6.04
N SER A 90 16.44 2.52 6.44
CA SER A 90 17.10 1.49 7.24
C SER A 90 16.46 1.38 8.62
N PHE A 91 16.22 2.52 9.28
CA PHE A 91 15.54 2.60 10.57
C PHE A 91 14.17 1.94 10.53
N VAL A 92 13.31 2.30 9.55
CA VAL A 92 11.98 1.69 9.38
C VAL A 92 12.08 0.17 9.20
N LYS A 93 13.03 -0.31 8.39
CA LYS A 93 13.23 -1.75 8.20
C LYS A 93 13.67 -2.47 9.48
N THR A 94 14.55 -1.85 10.26
CA THR A 94 15.01 -2.39 11.54
C THR A 94 13.86 -2.47 12.54
N ALA A 95 13.09 -1.38 12.71
CA ALA A 95 11.93 -1.37 13.59
C ALA A 95 10.91 -2.46 13.23
N ILE A 96 10.60 -2.61 11.93
CA ILE A 96 9.71 -3.68 11.45
C ILE A 96 10.28 -5.08 11.74
N LYS A 97 11.60 -5.26 11.60
CA LYS A 97 12.25 -6.54 11.87
C LYS A 97 12.14 -6.89 13.36
N GLU A 98 12.53 -5.98 14.24
CA GLU A 98 12.51 -6.15 15.70
C GLU A 98 11.08 -6.41 16.19
N PHE A 99 10.10 -5.61 15.75
CA PHE A 99 8.71 -5.83 16.11
C PHE A 99 8.20 -7.21 15.70
N ASN A 100 8.49 -7.66 14.48
CA ASN A 100 8.05 -8.98 13.99
C ASN A 100 8.76 -10.15 14.69
N GLU A 101 9.97 -9.95 15.24
CA GLU A 101 10.66 -10.97 16.04
C GLU A 101 9.90 -11.26 17.34
N GLU A 102 9.27 -10.24 17.93
CA GLU A 102 8.51 -10.35 19.18
C GLU A 102 7.02 -10.65 18.97
N ASN A 103 6.44 -10.23 17.85
CA ASN A 103 4.98 -10.20 17.64
C ASN A 103 4.49 -11.09 16.48
N GLY A 104 5.34 -12.00 16.01
CA GLY A 104 5.02 -12.92 14.91
C GLY A 104 5.53 -12.43 13.56
N SER A 105 6.01 -13.37 12.76
CA SER A 105 6.63 -13.06 11.47
C SER A 105 5.61 -12.50 10.47
N GLY A 106 5.89 -11.29 9.99
CA GLY A 106 5.09 -10.65 8.94
C GLY A 106 3.81 -9.97 9.40
N SER A 107 3.67 -9.73 10.71
CA SER A 107 2.62 -8.88 11.30
C SER A 107 2.67 -7.45 10.74
N VAL A 108 3.89 -6.93 10.49
CA VAL A 108 4.12 -5.66 9.80
C VAL A 108 4.97 -5.86 8.55
N LYS A 109 4.62 -5.21 7.43
CA LYS A 109 5.38 -5.28 6.16
C LYS A 109 5.56 -3.89 5.55
N LEU A 110 6.81 -3.53 5.24
CA LEU A 110 7.11 -2.39 4.37
C LEU A 110 6.77 -2.73 2.92
N LYS A 111 5.82 -2.01 2.33
CA LYS A 111 5.43 -2.16 0.91
C LYS A 111 6.31 -1.33 0.00
N TYR A 112 6.48 -0.05 0.33
CA TYR A 112 7.44 0.80 -0.35
C TYR A 112 7.96 1.91 0.58
N PHE A 113 9.12 2.43 0.21
CA PHE A 113 9.69 3.65 0.78
C PHE A 113 10.37 4.40 -0.36
N SER A 114 9.95 5.63 -0.62
CA SER A 114 10.44 6.45 -1.73
C SER A 114 10.42 7.93 -1.38
N THR A 115 11.17 8.73 -2.13
CA THR A 115 11.14 10.19 -2.01
C THR A 115 10.75 10.85 -3.33
N SER A 116 10.25 12.08 -3.26
CA SER A 116 10.01 12.94 -4.42
C SER A 116 10.17 14.39 -3.98
N GLY A 117 11.27 15.02 -4.41
CA GLY A 117 11.70 16.29 -3.80
C GLY A 117 11.93 16.09 -2.30
N ASP A 118 11.39 17.00 -1.50
CA ASP A 118 11.53 17.00 -0.04
C ASP A 118 10.42 16.16 0.65
N THR A 119 9.67 15.37 -0.10
CA THR A 119 8.60 14.53 0.45
C THR A 119 9.01 13.06 0.49
N VAL A 120 8.91 12.47 1.67
CA VAL A 120 9.06 11.03 1.92
C VAL A 120 7.68 10.38 1.88
N TYR A 121 7.61 9.23 1.21
CA TYR A 121 6.43 8.40 1.14
C TYR A 121 6.77 7.01 1.69
N CYS A 122 6.14 6.64 2.78
CA CYS A 122 6.27 5.34 3.41
C CYS A 122 4.94 4.60 3.35
N ARG A 123 4.93 3.36 2.88
CA ARG A 123 3.72 2.52 2.91
C ARG A 123 3.99 1.23 3.66
N THR A 124 3.24 1.01 4.71
CA THR A 124 3.28 -0.19 5.56
C THR A 124 1.92 -0.91 5.50
N SER A 125 1.94 -2.20 5.81
CA SER A 125 0.71 -2.96 6.06
C SER A 125 0.82 -3.74 7.35
N TYR A 126 -0.30 -3.86 8.05
CA TYR A 126 -0.46 -4.47 9.35
C TYR A 126 -1.54 -5.55 9.24
N THR A 127 -1.38 -6.67 9.94
CA THR A 127 -2.36 -7.77 9.88
C THR A 127 -3.67 -7.46 10.57
N SER A 128 -3.70 -6.50 11.49
CA SER A 128 -4.89 -6.03 12.21
C SER A 128 -4.71 -4.59 12.70
N VAL A 129 -5.79 -3.97 13.17
CA VAL A 129 -5.78 -2.68 13.87
C VAL A 129 -4.94 -2.73 15.15
N ASP A 130 -5.03 -3.80 15.95
CA ASP A 130 -4.18 -3.97 17.14
C ASP A 130 -2.68 -3.98 16.81
N VAL A 131 -2.29 -4.59 15.69
CA VAL A 131 -0.90 -4.61 15.24
C VAL A 131 -0.46 -3.24 14.75
N TYR A 132 -1.37 -2.48 14.13
CA TYR A 132 -1.14 -1.08 13.77
C TYR A 132 -0.87 -0.22 15.01
N GLU A 133 -1.78 -0.23 15.98
CA GLU A 133 -1.63 0.54 17.22
C GLU A 133 -0.36 0.14 17.96
N LYS A 134 -0.10 -1.16 18.14
CA LYS A 134 1.08 -1.61 18.88
C LYS A 134 2.40 -1.22 18.20
N PHE A 135 2.45 -1.19 16.87
CA PHE A 135 3.68 -0.83 16.14
C PHE A 135 3.89 0.69 16.09
N THR A 136 2.84 1.46 15.83
CA THR A 136 2.92 2.92 15.63
C THR A 136 2.81 3.70 16.93
N SER A 137 2.21 3.10 17.96
CA SER A 137 1.75 3.76 19.19
C SER A 137 0.65 4.80 18.97
N TYR A 138 0.05 4.86 17.78
CA TYR A 138 -1.15 5.65 17.50
C TYR A 138 -2.39 4.84 17.87
N TYR A 139 -3.24 5.41 18.72
CA TYR A 139 -4.45 4.73 19.19
C TYR A 139 -5.39 4.44 18.02
N ALA A 140 -5.81 3.18 17.92
CA ALA A 140 -6.80 2.75 16.94
C ALA A 140 -7.59 1.54 17.44
N TYR A 141 -8.91 1.61 17.32
CA TYR A 141 -9.81 0.53 17.71
C TYR A 141 -10.73 0.18 16.53
N ALA A 142 -10.98 -1.11 16.30
CA ALA A 142 -12.03 -1.56 15.38
C ALA A 142 -12.87 -2.67 16.01
N GLY A 143 -14.18 -2.56 15.84
CA GLY A 143 -15.16 -3.51 16.35
C GLY A 143 -16.56 -3.10 15.92
N THR A 144 -17.58 -3.66 16.56
CA THR A 144 -18.95 -3.16 16.40
C THR A 144 -19.21 -1.95 17.30
N VAL A 145 -20.24 -1.17 17.02
CA VAL A 145 -20.68 -0.08 17.91
C VAL A 145 -20.98 -0.63 19.31
N SER A 146 -21.62 -1.79 19.41
CA SER A 146 -21.86 -2.44 20.70
C SER A 146 -20.56 -2.82 21.43
N ASP A 147 -19.58 -3.40 20.73
CA ASP A 147 -18.29 -3.74 21.35
C ASP A 147 -17.54 -2.48 21.83
N ALA A 148 -17.61 -1.40 21.06
CA ALA A 148 -16.97 -0.13 21.41
C ALA A 148 -17.60 0.52 22.65
N MET A 149 -18.92 0.38 22.84
CA MET A 149 -19.60 0.91 24.02
C MET A 149 -19.19 0.19 25.31
N ASP A 150 -18.78 -1.07 25.21
CA ASP A 150 -18.30 -1.88 26.33
C ASP A 150 -16.78 -1.76 26.55
N ALA A 151 -16.06 -1.13 25.60
CA ALA A 151 -14.62 -0.96 25.66
C ALA A 151 -14.19 0.19 26.59
N GLU A 152 -13.12 -0.01 27.35
CA GLU A 152 -12.59 1.03 28.23
C GLU A 152 -12.07 2.24 27.43
N GLY A 153 -12.44 3.44 27.85
CA GLY A 153 -11.97 4.70 27.25
C GLY A 153 -12.76 5.16 26.01
N LEU A 154 -13.80 4.42 25.61
CA LEU A 154 -14.74 4.79 24.56
C LEU A 154 -16.11 5.09 25.19
N ASP A 155 -16.55 6.34 25.14
CA ASP A 155 -17.73 6.81 25.86
C ASP A 155 -18.81 7.44 24.97
N PHE A 156 -18.51 7.64 23.67
CA PHE A 156 -19.41 8.25 22.68
C PHE A 156 -19.97 9.62 23.13
N ASN A 157 -19.22 10.39 23.92
CA ASN A 157 -19.67 11.70 24.42
C ASN A 157 -19.46 12.86 23.43
N ASP A 158 -18.90 12.59 22.26
CA ASP A 158 -18.65 13.58 21.22
C ASP A 158 -19.94 14.04 20.50
N SER A 159 -19.82 15.13 19.76
CA SER A 159 -20.85 15.52 18.79
C SER A 159 -20.71 14.70 17.53
N PHE A 160 -21.81 14.14 17.03
CA PHE A 160 -21.84 13.34 15.81
C PHE A 160 -22.67 14.00 14.73
N VAL A 161 -22.32 13.72 13.48
CA VAL A 161 -23.13 14.07 12.30
C VAL A 161 -23.41 12.81 11.49
N SER A 162 -24.58 12.78 10.85
CA SER A 162 -24.91 11.76 9.85
C SER A 162 -24.07 11.94 8.59
N VAL A 163 -23.88 10.87 7.83
CA VAL A 163 -23.21 10.88 6.53
C VAL A 163 -24.12 10.26 5.48
N SER A 164 -24.26 10.95 4.35
CA SER A 164 -25.03 10.47 3.21
C SER A 164 -24.42 10.96 1.91
N SER A 165 -24.30 10.06 0.92
CA SER A 165 -23.75 10.38 -0.41
C SER A 165 -22.38 11.09 -0.33
N GLY A 166 -21.53 10.65 0.60
CA GLY A 166 -20.18 11.16 0.82
C GLY A 166 -20.11 12.58 1.36
N LYS A 167 -21.12 13.02 2.12
CA LYS A 167 -21.16 14.35 2.74
C LYS A 167 -21.74 14.27 4.15
N LYS A 168 -21.27 15.15 5.03
CA LYS A 168 -21.90 15.40 6.32
C LYS A 168 -23.34 15.90 6.13
N GLY A 169 -24.25 15.35 6.91
CA GLY A 169 -25.64 15.74 7.03
C GLY A 169 -25.92 16.45 8.35
N ASP A 170 -27.09 16.19 8.91
CA ASP A 170 -27.52 16.80 10.17
C ASP A 170 -26.79 16.19 11.38
N THR A 171 -26.73 16.97 12.47
CA THR A 171 -26.31 16.50 13.79
C THR A 171 -27.11 15.28 14.22
N ALA A 172 -26.40 14.23 14.63
CA ALA A 172 -26.97 13.00 15.15
C ALA A 172 -26.93 13.00 16.68
N LYS A 173 -27.99 12.49 17.30
CA LYS A 173 -27.97 12.22 18.74
C LYS A 173 -27.07 11.02 19.01
N VAL A 174 -26.31 11.06 20.10
CA VAL A 174 -25.50 9.92 20.56
C VAL A 174 -26.32 8.64 20.63
N SER A 175 -27.56 8.70 21.16
CA SER A 175 -28.46 7.53 21.21
C SER A 175 -28.75 6.92 19.84
N THR A 176 -28.89 7.74 18.80
CA THR A 176 -29.13 7.26 17.43
C THR A 176 -27.91 6.58 16.85
N VAL A 177 -26.70 7.03 17.22
CA VAL A 177 -25.44 6.39 16.82
C VAL A 177 -25.28 5.06 17.56
N THR A 178 -25.44 5.06 18.89
CA THR A 178 -25.24 3.87 19.73
C THR A 178 -26.31 2.79 19.57
N GLU A 179 -27.54 3.15 19.15
CA GLU A 179 -28.58 2.19 18.76
C GLU A 179 -28.22 1.38 17.51
N THR A 180 -27.17 1.77 16.76
CA THR A 180 -26.67 1.01 15.61
C THR A 180 -25.66 -0.08 15.98
N GLY A 181 -25.90 -0.77 17.10
CA GLY A 181 -24.97 -1.71 17.74
C GLY A 181 -24.25 -2.70 16.82
N ASP A 182 -24.95 -3.24 15.81
CA ASP A 182 -24.40 -4.23 14.87
C ASP A 182 -23.52 -3.63 13.75
N ASN A 183 -23.51 -2.30 13.59
CA ASN A 183 -22.66 -1.65 12.59
C ASN A 183 -21.21 -1.61 13.07
N ASP A 184 -20.29 -1.57 12.11
CA ASP A 184 -18.87 -1.46 12.41
C ASP A 184 -18.51 -0.03 12.84
N VAL A 185 -17.50 0.09 13.70
CA VAL A 185 -16.89 1.35 14.09
C VAL A 185 -15.37 1.25 14.06
N LEU A 186 -14.73 2.27 13.49
CA LEU A 186 -13.31 2.51 13.61
C LEU A 186 -13.12 3.78 14.46
N VAL A 187 -12.33 3.68 15.52
CA VAL A 187 -11.93 4.83 16.34
C VAL A 187 -10.45 5.07 16.16
N VAL A 188 -10.03 6.31 15.92
CA VAL A 188 -8.62 6.69 15.77
C VAL A 188 -8.33 8.01 16.48
N GLU A 189 -7.11 8.17 16.96
CA GLU A 189 -6.59 9.46 17.48
C GLU A 189 -5.38 9.91 16.66
N GLU A 190 -5.63 10.24 15.39
CA GLU A 190 -4.58 10.65 14.46
C GLU A 190 -5.12 11.59 13.37
N ASN A 191 -4.36 12.66 13.11
CA ASN A 191 -4.66 13.61 12.03
C ASN A 191 -4.24 13.02 10.68
N CYS A 192 -5.14 12.25 10.08
CA CYS A 192 -4.92 11.60 8.79
C CYS A 192 -6.22 11.48 8.00
N THR A 193 -6.11 11.09 6.73
CA THR A 193 -7.26 10.61 5.98
C THR A 193 -7.53 9.14 6.33
N VAL A 194 -8.77 8.80 6.60
CA VAL A 194 -9.20 7.45 6.95
C VAL A 194 -10.15 6.92 5.89
N VAL A 195 -9.91 5.70 5.43
CA VAL A 195 -10.77 4.96 4.51
C VAL A 195 -11.24 3.68 5.21
N VAL A 196 -12.56 3.49 5.29
CA VAL A 196 -13.19 2.32 5.91
C VAL A 196 -13.77 1.36 4.85
N PRO A 197 -13.93 0.07 5.13
CA PRO A 197 -14.43 -0.90 4.15
C PRO A 197 -15.97 -0.91 4.06
N GLY A 198 -16.58 0.26 3.88
CA GLY A 198 -18.03 0.41 3.83
C GLY A 198 -18.47 1.87 3.75
N ASN A 199 -19.79 2.09 3.74
CA ASN A 199 -20.35 3.42 3.70
C ASN A 199 -20.46 3.98 5.12
N ILE A 200 -19.84 5.13 5.36
CA ILE A 200 -19.92 5.88 6.60
C ILE A 200 -21.37 6.33 6.81
N LEU A 201 -21.86 6.11 8.02
CA LEU A 201 -23.21 6.47 8.46
C LEU A 201 -23.18 7.63 9.45
N TYR A 202 -22.20 7.61 10.36
CA TYR A 202 -21.99 8.65 11.36
C TYR A 202 -20.51 8.85 11.59
N VAL A 203 -20.13 10.08 11.92
CA VAL A 203 -18.77 10.41 12.29
C VAL A 203 -18.76 11.48 13.38
N THR A 204 -17.74 11.48 14.24
CA THR A 204 -17.42 12.64 15.10
C THR A 204 -17.39 13.90 14.25
N ASP A 205 -18.06 14.96 14.67
CA ASP A 205 -18.19 16.19 13.88
C ASP A 205 -16.93 17.06 13.93
N GLU A 206 -16.42 17.31 15.15
CA GLU A 206 -15.26 18.16 15.33
C GLU A 206 -14.02 17.57 14.63
N GLY A 207 -13.27 18.42 13.93
CA GLY A 207 -12.01 18.04 13.30
C GLY A 207 -12.15 17.10 12.10
N THR A 208 -13.35 16.87 11.57
CA THR A 208 -13.56 15.95 10.44
C THR A 208 -14.15 16.61 9.19
N GLU A 209 -13.71 16.12 8.02
CA GLU A 209 -14.30 16.43 6.72
C GLU A 209 -14.58 15.12 5.97
N VAL A 210 -15.84 14.87 5.59
CA VAL A 210 -16.20 13.71 4.77
C VAL A 210 -15.99 14.05 3.31
N THR A 211 -15.10 13.30 2.64
CA THR A 211 -14.69 13.57 1.24
C THR A 211 -15.21 12.52 0.26
N ALA A 212 -15.64 11.35 0.75
CA ALA A 212 -16.34 10.32 -0.02
C ALA A 212 -17.25 9.47 0.90
N GLU A 213 -18.01 8.53 0.34
CA GLU A 213 -18.92 7.66 1.12
C GLU A 213 -18.19 6.81 2.16
N ASP A 214 -16.92 6.47 1.91
CA ASP A 214 -16.07 5.60 2.72
C ASP A 214 -14.86 6.33 3.32
N THR A 215 -14.77 7.64 3.12
CA THR A 215 -13.54 8.41 3.39
C THR A 215 -13.82 9.67 4.21
N VAL A 216 -13.06 9.84 5.28
CA VAL A 216 -13.05 11.04 6.14
C VAL A 216 -11.62 11.53 6.31
N THR A 217 -11.40 12.84 6.28
CA THR A 217 -10.15 13.49 6.65
C THR A 217 -10.27 14.04 8.06
N ILE A 218 -9.30 13.73 8.92
CA ILE A 218 -9.20 14.19 10.29
C ILE A 218 -8.07 15.22 10.37
N SER A 219 -8.35 16.35 10.98
CA SER A 219 -7.40 17.44 11.18
C SER A 219 -7.54 18.01 12.58
N ALA A 220 -6.42 18.54 13.08
CA ALA A 220 -6.39 19.28 14.32
C ALA A 220 -7.37 20.47 14.29
N SER A 221 -7.83 20.90 15.48
CA SER A 221 -8.70 22.07 15.57
C SER A 221 -7.94 23.36 15.19
N ASP A 222 -8.67 24.38 14.72
CA ASP A 222 -8.09 25.67 14.30
C ASP A 222 -7.25 26.38 15.40
N THR A 223 -7.42 25.97 16.66
CA THR A 223 -6.77 26.57 17.83
C THR A 223 -5.48 25.88 18.28
N ASP A 224 -5.27 24.62 17.89
CA ASP A 224 -4.08 23.83 18.26
C ASP A 224 -3.78 22.81 17.15
N GLN A 225 -2.74 23.07 16.36
CA GLN A 225 -2.36 22.24 15.21
C GLN A 225 -1.76 20.88 15.60
N ASP A 226 -1.36 20.71 16.87
CA ASP A 226 -0.83 19.46 17.40
C ASP A 226 -1.90 18.66 18.16
N ALA A 227 -3.12 19.20 18.33
CA ALA A 227 -4.22 18.48 18.94
C ALA A 227 -4.67 17.31 18.04
N VAL A 228 -4.78 16.14 18.65
CA VAL A 228 -5.40 14.96 18.05
C VAL A 228 -6.83 14.81 18.57
N VAL A 229 -7.77 14.60 17.66
CA VAL A 229 -9.20 14.42 17.98
C VAL A 229 -9.51 12.93 17.91
N LYS A 230 -10.05 12.37 19.00
CA LYS A 230 -10.61 11.02 19.00
C LYS A 230 -11.82 10.99 18.08
N THR A 231 -11.68 10.29 16.97
CA THR A 231 -12.67 10.27 15.90
C THR A 231 -13.29 8.90 15.81
N TYR A 232 -14.61 8.84 15.99
CA TYR A 232 -15.43 7.65 15.79
C TYR A 232 -15.99 7.68 14.38
N ILE A 233 -15.82 6.60 13.63
CA ILE A 233 -16.29 6.45 12.25
C ILE A 233 -17.17 5.20 12.20
N VAL A 234 -18.49 5.38 12.19
CA VAL A 234 -19.46 4.28 12.14
C VAL A 234 -19.86 4.01 10.69
N TYR A 235 -19.75 2.76 10.24
CA TYR A 235 -19.95 2.36 8.85
C TYR A 235 -20.63 0.99 8.70
N LYS A 236 -21.02 0.66 7.46
CA LYS A 236 -21.61 -0.64 7.08
C LYS A 236 -21.29 -1.05 5.64
#